data_AF-A0A7X8HF26-F1
#
_entry.id   AF-A0A7X8HF26-F1
#
_cell.length_a   1.000
_cell.length_b   1.000
_cell.length_c   1.000
_cell.angle_alpha   90.00
_cell.angle_beta   90.00
_cell.angle_gamma   90.00
#
_symmetry.space_group_name_H-M   'P 1'
#
loop_
_entity.id
_entity.type
_entity.pdbx_description
1 polymer ?
#
loop_
_entity_poly.entity_id
_entity_poly.type
_entity_poly.pdbx_seq_one_letter_code
_entity_poly.pdbx_strand_id
1 'polypeptide(L)'
;MRLSRRLPGDSPSKNFPTRAILGAEGTTMIDRPAWAEVNLSAVTRNIRYLKSLMQPGARLCAVVKADGYGHGSAAVSRAALAGGADRLAVAFAEEGIELRRQGITAPVLVLGYTGPEGARRAVGWGLDVTVLSADNARLVSEA
;
A
#
# COMPACT_ATOMS: atom_id res chain seq x y z
N MET A 1 0.36 6.51 14.67
CA MET A 1 -0.11 7.74 14.01
C MET A 1 0.09 8.89 14.99
N ARG A 2 1.01 9.82 14.71
CA ARG A 2 1.20 11.02 15.53
C ARG A 2 0.40 12.14 14.88
N LEU A 3 -0.65 12.59 15.55
CA LEU A 3 -1.44 13.75 15.15
C LEU A 3 -0.78 14.98 15.75
N SER A 4 0.07 15.66 14.99
CA SER A 4 0.61 16.96 15.39
C SER A 4 -0.18 18.06 14.70
N ARG A 5 -0.62 19.06 15.47
CA ARG A 5 -1.07 20.35 14.93
C ARG A 5 0.14 21.28 14.91
N ARG A 6 0.38 21.98 13.81
CA ARG A 6 1.26 23.17 13.81
C ARG A 6 0.44 24.33 14.34
N LEU A 7 0.90 25.01 15.38
CA LEU A 7 0.29 26.27 15.81
C LEU A 7 0.87 27.43 14.98
N PRO A 8 0.11 28.50 14.72
CA PRO A 8 0.66 29.70 14.09
C PRO A 8 1.79 30.26 14.96
N GLY A 9 3.02 30.28 14.44
CA GLY A 9 4.21 30.78 15.15
C GLY A 9 5.26 29.75 15.55
N ASP A 10 5.03 28.45 15.31
CA ASP A 10 6.06 27.43 15.57
C ASP A 10 7.26 27.58 14.61
N SER A 11 8.41 27.96 15.17
CA SER A 11 9.70 27.98 14.50
C SER A 11 10.03 26.60 13.90
N PRO A 12 10.56 26.50 12.67
CA PRO A 12 10.94 25.23 12.09
C PRO A 12 12.00 24.56 12.96
N SER A 13 11.64 23.47 13.64
CA SER A 13 12.62 22.69 14.39
C SER A 13 13.67 22.14 13.43
N LYS A 14 14.94 22.26 13.83
CA LYS A 14 16.15 22.01 13.02
C LYS A 14 16.31 20.56 12.52
N ASN A 15 15.36 19.66 12.81
CA ASN A 15 15.45 18.23 12.53
C ASN A 15 14.53 17.73 11.40
N PHE A 16 13.84 18.61 10.67
CA PHE A 16 13.01 18.16 9.54
C PHE A 16 13.73 18.38 8.21
N PRO A 17 14.06 17.29 7.46
CA PRO A 17 14.37 17.42 6.05
C PRO A 17 13.06 17.75 5.34
N THR A 18 12.86 19.04 5.09
CA THR A 18 11.85 19.55 4.18
C THR A 18 12.14 19.04 2.77
N ARG A 19 11.83 17.77 2.47
CA ARG A 19 11.44 17.42 1.09
C ARG A 19 10.03 17.97 0.89
N ALA A 20 9.95 19.31 0.87
CA ALA A 20 8.80 20.01 0.35
C ALA A 20 8.60 19.53 -1.09
N ILE A 21 7.35 19.21 -1.42
CA ILE A 21 6.90 19.39 -2.78
C ILE A 21 6.96 20.91 -3.00
N LEU A 22 8.09 21.38 -3.53
CA LEU A 22 8.25 22.77 -3.91
C LEU A 22 7.30 23.01 -5.08
N GLY A 23 6.25 23.81 -4.85
CA GLY A 23 5.55 24.45 -5.95
C GLY A 23 6.49 25.42 -6.67
N ALA A 24 6.17 25.79 -7.91
CA ALA A 24 6.98 26.66 -8.76
C ALA A 24 7.39 28.01 -8.12
N GLU A 25 6.77 28.40 -7.00
CA GLU A 25 7.05 29.64 -6.26
C GLU A 25 7.60 29.45 -4.84
N GLY A 26 8.17 28.28 -4.51
CA GLY A 26 8.92 28.10 -3.26
C GLY A 26 8.11 28.17 -1.95
N THR A 27 6.77 28.20 -2.03
CA THR A 27 5.89 28.23 -0.85
C THR A 27 5.42 26.81 -0.48
N THR A 28 5.52 26.44 0.79
CA THR A 28 5.02 25.16 1.31
C THR A 28 3.49 25.06 1.18
N MET A 29 3.04 24.30 0.18
CA MET A 29 1.62 24.00 -0.09
C MET A 29 1.08 22.95 0.88
N ILE A 30 0.93 23.29 2.16
CA ILE A 30 0.00 22.59 3.03
C ILE A 30 -0.96 23.63 3.61
N ASP A 31 -2.04 23.89 2.87
CA ASP A 31 -3.11 24.82 3.26
C ASP A 31 -4.05 24.23 4.35
N ARG A 32 -3.78 23.00 4.80
CA ARG A 32 -4.56 22.31 5.85
C ARG A 32 -3.67 21.98 7.05
N PRO A 33 -3.98 22.47 8.25
CA PRO A 33 -3.08 22.38 9.42
C PRO A 33 -2.95 20.98 10.04
N ALA A 34 -3.65 19.98 9.52
CA ALA A 34 -3.68 18.61 10.05
C ALA A 34 -3.15 17.61 9.02
N TRP A 35 -2.23 16.75 9.46
CA TRP A 35 -1.63 15.70 8.63
C TRP A 35 -1.38 14.42 9.43
N ALA A 36 -1.13 13.32 8.72
CA ALA A 36 -0.69 12.05 9.28
C ALA A 36 0.75 11.78 8.86
N GLU A 37 1.65 11.63 9.83
CA GLU A 37 3.03 11.22 9.55
C GLU A 37 3.17 9.70 9.61
N VAL A 38 3.73 9.12 8.54
CA VAL A 38 3.96 7.69 8.38
C VAL A 38 5.45 7.41 8.30
N ASN A 39 5.96 6.63 9.27
CA ASN A 39 7.35 6.20 9.26
C ASN A 39 7.53 4.91 8.44
N LEU A 40 7.92 5.04 7.18
CA LEU A 40 8.14 3.89 6.29
C LEU A 40 9.30 2.98 6.72
N SER A 41 10.33 3.53 7.38
CA SER A 41 11.43 2.70 7.92
C SER A 41 10.94 1.75 9.00
N ALA A 42 9.91 2.14 9.76
CA ALA A 42 9.27 1.27 10.74
C ALA A 42 8.54 0.12 10.05
N VAL A 43 7.84 0.36 8.94
CA VAL A 43 7.20 -0.71 8.14
C VAL A 43 8.24 -1.71 7.67
N THR A 44 9.33 -1.25 7.05
CA THR A 44 10.42 -2.12 6.59
C THR A 44 11.01 -2.95 7.72
N ARG A 45 11.32 -2.33 8.87
CA ARG A 45 11.89 -3.04 10.02
C ARG A 45 10.91 -4.07 10.60
N ASN A 46 9.64 -3.72 10.72
CA ASN A 46 8.62 -4.62 11.25
C ASN A 46 8.47 -5.87 10.37
N ILE A 47 8.47 -5.69 9.04
CA ILE A 47 8.41 -6.81 8.10
C ILE A 47 9.67 -7.69 8.20
N ARG A 48 10.87 -7.11 8.29
CA ARG A 48 12.11 -7.89 8.50
C ARG A 48 12.06 -8.70 9.78
N TYR A 49 11.58 -8.10 10.87
CA TYR A 49 11.42 -8.78 12.14
C TYR A 49 10.45 -9.96 12.01
N LEU A 50 9.27 -9.76 11.40
CA LEU A 50 8.32 -10.85 11.14
C LEU A 50 8.95 -11.97 10.31
N LYS A 51 9.67 -11.65 9.21
CA LYS A 51 10.39 -12.66 8.40
C LYS A 51 11.42 -13.45 9.22
N SER A 52 12.10 -12.81 10.18
CA SER A 52 13.08 -13.52 11.04
C SER A 52 12.46 -14.53 12.01
N LEU A 53 11.16 -14.39 12.30
CA LEU A 53 10.41 -15.33 13.16
C LEU A 53 9.78 -16.48 12.37
N MET A 54 9.80 -16.43 11.04
CA MET A 54 9.13 -17.40 10.19
C MET A 54 10.01 -18.62 9.94
N GLN A 55 9.36 -19.78 9.76
CA GLN A 55 10.04 -21.00 9.35
C GLN A 55 10.68 -20.84 7.96
N PRO A 56 11.81 -21.52 7.68
CA PRO A 56 12.40 -21.52 6.34
C PRO A 56 11.38 -21.90 5.26
N GLY A 57 11.35 -21.13 4.17
CA GLY A 57 10.43 -21.34 3.05
C GLY A 57 9.03 -20.75 3.22
N ALA A 58 8.64 -20.29 4.41
CA ALA A 58 7.37 -19.60 4.60
C ALA A 58 7.37 -18.23 3.90
N ARG A 59 6.27 -17.91 3.22
CA ARG A 59 6.06 -16.65 2.48
C ARG A 59 5.19 -15.69 3.28
N LEU A 60 5.59 -14.43 3.35
CA LEU A 60 4.89 -13.35 4.02
C LEU A 60 4.09 -12.53 2.99
N CYS A 61 2.80 -12.39 3.24
CA CYS A 61 1.92 -11.55 2.45
C CYS A 61 1.59 -10.28 3.25
N ALA A 62 2.01 -9.11 2.78
CA ALA A 62 1.67 -7.84 3.43
C ALA A 62 0.31 -7.34 2.91
N VAL A 63 -0.68 -7.25 3.80
CA VAL A 63 -2.01 -6.75 3.47
C VAL A 63 -1.98 -5.22 3.49
N VAL A 64 -2.31 -4.59 2.37
CA VAL A 64 -2.21 -3.13 2.14
C VAL A 64 -3.53 -2.52 1.65
N LYS A 65 -4.66 -3.20 1.91
CA LYS A 65 -6.01 -2.69 1.67
C LYS A 65 -6.31 -1.38 2.41
N ALA A 66 -7.40 -0.71 2.03
CA ALA A 66 -7.86 0.56 2.57
C ALA A 66 -6.74 1.61 2.57
N ASP A 67 -6.09 1.78 1.41
CA ASP A 67 -4.94 2.67 1.22
C ASP A 67 -3.79 2.40 2.22
N GLY A 68 -3.37 1.13 2.35
CA GLY A 68 -2.37 0.75 3.35
C GLY A 68 -2.84 1.01 4.79
N TYR A 69 -4.12 0.76 5.08
CA TYR A 69 -4.77 1.10 6.35
C TYR A 69 -4.65 2.61 6.66
N GLY A 70 -4.81 3.46 5.65
CA GLY A 70 -4.69 4.92 5.75
C GLY A 70 -3.26 5.46 5.83
N HIS A 71 -2.25 4.61 5.58
CA HIS A 71 -0.83 5.00 5.61
C HIS A 71 -0.24 5.29 4.23
N GLY A 72 -1.03 5.15 3.15
CA GLY A 72 -0.58 5.31 1.77
C GLY A 72 -0.11 3.98 1.18
N SER A 73 -1.00 3.31 0.45
CA SER A 73 -0.84 1.96 -0.11
C SER A 73 0.44 1.78 -0.90
N ALA A 74 0.76 2.66 -1.85
CA ALA A 74 1.95 2.53 -2.70
C ALA A 74 3.26 2.65 -1.90
N ALA A 75 3.33 3.63 -0.99
CA ALA A 75 4.52 3.86 -0.17
C ALA A 75 4.75 2.72 0.84
N VAL A 76 3.69 2.28 1.51
CA VAL A 76 3.71 1.13 2.43
C VAL A 76 4.07 -0.16 1.69
N SER A 77 3.52 -0.37 0.50
CA SER A 77 3.83 -1.56 -0.33
C SER A 77 5.33 -1.63 -0.65
N ARG A 78 5.93 -0.53 -1.12
CA ARG A 78 7.39 -0.47 -1.37
C ARG A 78 8.19 -0.74 -0.10
N ALA A 79 7.80 -0.15 1.03
CA ALA A 79 8.49 -0.35 2.30
C ALA A 79 8.38 -1.80 2.80
N ALA A 80 7.23 -2.44 2.62
CA ALA A 80 7.01 -3.83 2.98
C ALA A 80 7.81 -4.79 2.09
N LEU A 81 7.81 -4.58 0.78
CA LEU A 81 8.62 -5.35 -0.17
C LEU A 81 10.12 -5.21 0.14
N ALA A 82 10.60 -4.00 0.41
CA ALA A 82 11.99 -3.76 0.85
C ALA A 82 12.31 -4.39 2.23
N GLY A 83 11.27 -4.70 3.01
CA GLY A 83 11.37 -5.45 4.26
C GLY A 83 11.45 -6.96 4.07
N GLY A 84 11.18 -7.47 2.87
CA GLY A 84 11.18 -8.90 2.55
C GLY A 84 9.79 -9.54 2.52
N ALA A 85 8.71 -8.76 2.41
CA ALA A 85 7.41 -9.32 2.06
C ALA A 85 7.49 -9.95 0.66
N ASP A 86 6.94 -11.15 0.50
CA ASP A 86 7.00 -11.91 -0.75
C ASP A 86 5.85 -11.52 -1.69
N ARG A 87 4.71 -11.12 -1.12
CA ARG A 87 3.50 -10.73 -1.87
C ARG A 87 2.74 -9.63 -1.14
N LEU A 88 1.78 -9.03 -1.83
CA LEU A 88 0.84 -8.07 -1.28
C LEU A 88 -0.60 -8.60 -1.35
N ALA A 89 -1.50 -8.04 -0.55
CA ALA A 89 -2.92 -8.30 -0.66
C ALA A 89 -3.77 -7.04 -0.45
N VAL A 90 -4.89 -6.97 -1.16
CA VAL A 90 -5.86 -5.85 -1.15
C VAL A 90 -7.28 -6.38 -0.96
N ALA A 91 -8.25 -5.51 -0.67
CA ALA A 91 -9.64 -5.92 -0.55
C ALA A 91 -10.33 -5.97 -1.91
N PHE A 92 -10.08 -4.99 -2.77
CA PHE A 92 -10.75 -4.84 -4.06
C PHE A 92 -9.77 -4.78 -5.23
N ALA A 93 -10.24 -5.14 -6.43
CA ALA A 93 -9.42 -5.14 -7.64
C ALA A 93 -8.90 -3.72 -7.97
N GLU A 94 -9.69 -2.68 -7.71
CA GLU A 94 -9.33 -1.27 -7.90
C GLU A 94 -8.05 -0.89 -7.13
N GLU A 95 -7.92 -1.37 -5.89
CA GLU A 95 -6.74 -1.11 -5.07
C GLU A 95 -5.50 -1.78 -5.68
N GLY A 96 -5.64 -3.01 -6.18
CA GLY A 96 -4.56 -3.73 -6.86
C GLY A 96 -4.15 -3.06 -8.18
N ILE A 97 -5.12 -2.58 -8.96
CA ILE A 97 -4.88 -1.83 -10.19
C ILE A 97 -4.15 -0.52 -9.89
N GLU A 98 -4.51 0.18 -8.82
CA GLU A 98 -3.78 1.38 -8.39
C GLU A 98 -2.34 1.04 -8.05
N LEU A 99 -2.07 -0.04 -7.32
CA LEU A 99 -0.69 -0.49 -7.07
C LEU A 99 0.08 -0.76 -8.38
N ARG A 100 -0.56 -1.38 -9.37
CA ARG A 100 0.05 -1.63 -10.70
C ARG A 100 0.39 -0.34 -11.41
N ARG A 101 -0.51 0.65 -11.41
CA ARG A 101 -0.27 1.99 -11.99
C ARG A 101 0.88 2.71 -11.30
N GLN A 102 1.09 2.45 -10.02
CA GLN A 102 2.22 2.98 -9.23
C GLN A 102 3.52 2.17 -9.39
N GLY A 103 3.57 1.25 -10.37
CA GLY A 103 4.76 0.48 -10.74
C GLY A 103 5.05 -0.73 -9.84
N ILE A 104 4.13 -1.14 -8.97
CA ILE A 104 4.31 -2.36 -8.16
C ILE A 104 4.12 -3.58 -9.06
N THR A 105 5.15 -4.44 -9.14
CA THR A 105 5.15 -5.66 -9.96
C THR A 105 5.08 -6.96 -9.14
N ALA A 106 5.21 -6.89 -7.82
CA ALA A 106 5.08 -8.06 -6.94
C ALA A 106 3.69 -8.72 -7.09
N PRO A 107 3.53 -10.02 -6.76
CA PRO A 107 2.22 -10.66 -6.73
C PRO A 107 1.26 -9.94 -5.78
N VAL A 108 0.03 -9.69 -6.24
CA VAL A 108 -1.00 -8.98 -5.47
C VAL A 108 -2.28 -9.84 -5.46
N LEU A 109 -2.72 -10.25 -4.28
CA LEU A 109 -3.97 -11.00 -4.09
C LEU A 109 -5.14 -10.08 -3.75
N VAL A 110 -6.23 -10.19 -4.50
CA VAL A 110 -7.53 -9.61 -4.13
C VAL A 110 -8.22 -10.58 -3.17
N LEU A 111 -8.41 -10.16 -1.92
CA LEU A 111 -9.01 -10.96 -0.86
C LEU A 111 -10.54 -11.03 -0.95
N GLY A 112 -11.17 -9.97 -1.47
CA GLY A 112 -12.62 -9.88 -1.58
C GLY A 112 -13.19 -10.64 -2.77
N TYR A 113 -14.52 -10.76 -2.78
CA TYR A 113 -15.25 -11.26 -3.94
C TYR A 113 -15.04 -10.35 -5.16
N THR A 114 -14.89 -10.97 -6.33
CA THR A 114 -14.84 -10.29 -7.63
C THR A 114 -16.01 -10.76 -8.49
N GLY A 115 -16.91 -9.84 -8.84
CA GLY A 115 -17.94 -10.10 -9.84
C GLY A 115 -17.35 -10.21 -11.26
N PRO A 116 -18.16 -10.49 -12.29
CA PRO A 116 -17.68 -10.74 -13.65
C PRO A 116 -16.74 -9.65 -14.21
N GLU A 117 -17.12 -8.38 -14.07
CA GLU A 117 -16.29 -7.25 -14.52
C GLU A 117 -15.04 -7.05 -13.66
N GLY A 118 -15.17 -7.29 -12.35
CA GLY A 118 -14.04 -7.25 -11.42
C GLY A 118 -13.01 -8.33 -11.73
N ALA A 119 -13.46 -9.53 -12.10
CA ALA A 119 -12.61 -10.65 -12.51
C ALA A 119 -11.82 -10.32 -13.78
N ARG A 120 -12.50 -9.87 -14.85
CA ARG A 120 -11.84 -9.40 -16.10
C ARG A 120 -10.78 -8.35 -15.84
N ARG A 121 -11.12 -7.33 -15.04
CA ARG A 121 -10.17 -6.27 -14.70
C ARG A 121 -9.01 -6.80 -13.86
N ALA A 122 -9.27 -7.66 -12.87
CA ALA A 122 -8.21 -8.22 -12.02
C ALA A 122 -7.24 -9.08 -12.84
N VAL A 123 -7.74 -9.98 -13.68
CA VAL A 123 -6.93 -10.84 -14.56
C VAL A 123 -6.16 -9.99 -15.58
N GLY A 124 -6.82 -9.04 -16.25
CA GLY A 124 -6.18 -8.17 -17.24
C GLY A 124 -5.05 -7.30 -16.69
N TRP A 125 -5.04 -7.03 -15.37
CA TRP A 125 -3.97 -6.31 -14.68
C TRP A 125 -2.99 -7.23 -13.92
N GLY A 126 -3.07 -8.55 -14.13
CA GLY A 126 -2.18 -9.53 -13.52
C GLY A 126 -2.29 -9.57 -11.99
N LEU A 127 -3.50 -9.52 -11.45
CA LEU A 127 -3.78 -9.71 -10.03
C LEU A 127 -4.20 -11.16 -9.77
N ASP A 128 -3.78 -11.72 -8.63
CA ASP A 128 -4.31 -12.98 -8.14
C ASP A 128 -5.73 -12.74 -7.58
N VAL A 129 -6.67 -13.65 -7.88
CA VAL A 129 -8.07 -13.51 -7.49
C VAL A 129 -8.47 -14.61 -6.50
N THR A 130 -9.12 -14.23 -5.41
CA THR A 130 -9.75 -15.20 -4.51
C THR A 130 -11.02 -15.76 -5.14
N VAL A 131 -11.12 -17.08 -5.18
CA VAL A 131 -12.28 -17.79 -5.72
C VAL A 131 -13.11 -18.36 -4.57
N LEU A 132 -14.41 -18.06 -4.55
CA LEU A 132 -15.31 -18.39 -3.43
C LEU A 132 -16.36 -19.46 -3.78
N SER A 133 -16.55 -19.75 -5.07
CA SER A 133 -17.49 -20.77 -5.57
C SER A 133 -17.07 -21.26 -6.95
N ALA A 134 -17.66 -22.37 -7.41
CA ALA A 134 -17.43 -22.88 -8.76
C ALA A 134 -17.87 -21.90 -9.86
N ASP A 135 -18.98 -21.18 -9.65
CA ASP A 135 -19.43 -20.17 -10.60
C ASP A 135 -18.47 -18.98 -10.66
N ASN A 136 -17.98 -18.53 -9.50
CA ASN A 136 -16.95 -17.50 -9.45
C ASN A 136 -15.63 -17.98 -10.09
N ALA A 137 -15.28 -19.26 -9.95
CA ALA A 137 -14.11 -19.85 -10.63
C ALA A 137 -14.24 -19.79 -12.16
N ARG A 138 -15.43 -20.10 -12.70
CA ARG A 138 -15.70 -20.02 -14.15
C ARG A 138 -15.58 -18.59 -14.65
N LEU A 139 -16.14 -17.62 -13.92
CA LEU A 139 -15.99 -16.19 -14.25
C LEU A 139 -14.53 -15.74 -14.33
N VAL A 140 -13.68 -16.23 -13.43
CA VAL A 140 -12.24 -15.92 -13.43
C VAL A 140 -11.50 -16.67 -14.55
N SER A 141 -11.92 -17.91 -14.88
CA SER A 141 -11.32 -18.70 -15.96
C SER A 141 -11.64 -18.18 -17.36
N GLU A 142 -12.78 -17.49 -17.53
CA GLU A 142 -13.24 -16.91 -18.80
C GLU A 142 -12.81 -15.44 -18.98
N ALA A 143 -12.18 -14.85 -17.95
CA ALA A 143 -11.71 -13.47 -17.90
C ALA A 143 -10.35 -13.29 -18.57
#